data_AF-A0A9W9V3M6-F1
#
_entry.id   AF-A0A9W9V3M6-F1
#
_cell.length_a   1.000
_cell.length_b   1.000
_cell.length_c   1.000
_cell.angle_alpha   90.00
_cell.angle_beta   90.00
_cell.angle_gamma   90.00
#
_symmetry.space_group_name_H-M   'P 1'
#
loop_
_entity.id
_entity.type
_entity.pdbx_description
1 polymer ?
#
loop_
_entity_poly.entity_id
_entity_poly.type
_entity_poly.pdbx_seq_one_letter_code
_entity_poly.pdbx_strand_id
1 'polypeptide(L)'
;MIVTKHPRDPPPLDELATIIQKALLSNFKTASATVVNCPDLKQAPFNLAASGLSGNPRIADIGGQQNLFPQPILDAKYSLLSLAQNMEMSPSAGFVLGAGAAPHQDLGRNAELAPNLAWRKAGNSSSFEDPDSLVIENSSRVIKVDESREPVCEHASTTNCALMINLYGSDGDTGLVLKINAKARMGGRTLLILYATVYEKRMVMTDRAQLEREWLSYHVFDAPVVCLSVMHSADPEGLGLRMEHTHCFEIDGDRKGGHYHYDIPDGDEEVEYEAYFNVASVVYRIDRPGT
;
A
#
# COMPACT_ATOMS: atom_id res chain seq x y z
N MET A 1 -5.85 -4.21 -20.89
CA MET A 1 -5.15 -4.69 -19.70
C MET A 1 -4.50 -6.02 -19.99
N ILE A 2 -3.17 -6.09 -19.92
CA ILE A 2 -2.41 -7.34 -20.02
C ILE A 2 -2.11 -7.80 -18.58
N VAL A 3 -2.25 -9.09 -18.30
CA VAL A 3 -1.95 -9.69 -16.99
C VAL A 3 -0.90 -10.78 -17.20
N THR A 4 0.18 -10.74 -16.43
CA THR A 4 1.22 -11.77 -16.39
C THR A 4 1.44 -12.24 -14.95
N LYS A 5 1.52 -13.55 -14.76
CA LYS A 5 1.57 -14.21 -13.45
C LYS A 5 2.93 -14.87 -13.24
N HIS A 6 3.60 -14.49 -12.14
CA HIS A 6 4.96 -14.90 -11.83
C HIS A 6 4.99 -15.61 -10.47
N PRO A 7 5.04 -16.95 -10.43
CA PRO A 7 5.19 -17.70 -9.19
C PRO A 7 6.46 -17.31 -8.43
N ARG A 8 6.41 -17.45 -7.11
CA ARG A 8 7.51 -17.22 -6.17
C ARG A 8 7.59 -18.37 -5.19
N ASP A 9 8.80 -18.74 -4.82
CA ASP A 9 9.09 -19.72 -3.78
C ASP A 9 9.76 -18.98 -2.61
N PRO A 10 8.97 -18.29 -1.76
CA PRO A 10 9.52 -17.56 -0.63
C PRO A 10 10.03 -18.52 0.45
N PRO A 11 11.13 -18.19 1.17
CA PRO A 11 11.57 -18.99 2.30
C PRO A 11 10.52 -19.04 3.43
N PRO A 12 10.55 -20.07 4.29
CA PRO A 12 9.69 -20.16 5.46
C PRO A 12 9.74 -18.91 6.35
N LEU A 13 8.64 -18.61 7.05
CA LEU A 13 8.53 -17.40 7.87
C LEU A 13 9.58 -17.35 9.00
N ASP A 14 10.00 -18.49 9.55
CA ASP A 14 11.02 -18.58 10.60
C ASP A 14 12.44 -18.29 10.07
N GLU A 15 12.74 -18.72 8.85
CA GLU A 15 13.98 -18.36 8.15
C GLU A 15 14.00 -16.85 7.85
N LEU A 16 12.90 -16.32 7.30
CA LEU A 16 12.75 -14.89 7.02
C LEU A 16 12.83 -14.04 8.30
N ALA A 17 12.19 -14.47 9.39
CA ALA A 17 12.29 -13.80 10.69
C ALA A 17 13.75 -13.67 11.14
N THR A 18 14.52 -14.75 11.02
CA THR A 18 15.95 -14.78 11.38
C THR A 18 16.78 -13.81 10.52
N ILE A 19 16.55 -13.80 9.19
CA ILE A 19 17.23 -12.91 8.25
C ILE A 19 16.87 -11.44 8.51
N ILE A 20 15.58 -11.13 8.65
CA ILE A 20 15.05 -9.79 8.85
C ILE A 20 15.52 -9.22 10.20
N GLN A 21 15.45 -9.98 11.29
CA GLN A 21 15.93 -9.53 12.61
C GLN A 21 17.42 -9.15 12.56
N LYS A 22 18.24 -9.96 11.90
CA LYS A 22 19.68 -9.69 11.72
C LYS A 22 19.93 -8.40 10.92
N ALA A 23 19.13 -8.15 9.89
CA ALA A 23 19.23 -6.93 9.07
C ALA A 23 18.72 -5.68 9.82
N LEU A 24 17.68 -5.80 10.63
CA LEU A 24 17.17 -4.69 11.45
C LEU A 24 18.15 -4.31 12.57
N LEU A 25 18.76 -5.28 13.24
CA LEU A 25 19.75 -5.03 14.30
C LEU A 25 21.04 -4.33 13.82
N SER A 26 21.32 -4.27 12.50
CA SER A 26 22.40 -3.43 11.96
C SER A 26 21.99 -1.97 11.71
N ASN A 27 20.69 -1.66 11.81
CA ASN A 27 20.11 -0.33 11.56
C ASN A 27 19.39 0.27 12.76
N PHE A 28 18.98 -0.54 13.75
CA PHE A 28 18.21 -0.17 14.93
C PHE A 28 18.86 -0.70 16.21
N LYS A 29 18.85 0.12 17.27
CA LYS A 29 19.41 -0.20 18.60
C LYS A 29 18.73 -1.43 19.22
N THR A 30 17.42 -1.57 19.01
CA THR A 30 16.64 -2.74 19.38
C THR A 30 15.73 -3.14 18.23
N ALA A 31 15.74 -4.42 17.87
CA ALA A 31 14.81 -4.97 16.89
C ALA A 31 14.53 -6.45 17.15
N SER A 32 13.34 -6.90 16.77
CA SER A 32 12.94 -8.29 16.74
C SER A 32 12.13 -8.59 15.49
N ALA A 33 12.25 -9.81 14.97
CA ALA A 33 11.32 -10.36 14.01
C ALA A 33 11.00 -11.80 14.42
N THR A 34 9.71 -12.11 14.58
CA THR A 34 9.23 -13.41 15.08
C THR A 34 8.00 -13.86 14.31
N VAL A 35 7.77 -15.18 14.26
CA VAL A 35 6.52 -15.73 13.71
C VAL A 35 5.49 -15.83 14.83
N VAL A 36 4.31 -15.25 14.62
CA VAL A 36 3.20 -15.24 15.57
C VAL A 36 1.88 -15.54 14.87
N ASN A 37 0.85 -15.93 15.63
CA ASN A 37 -0.52 -15.84 15.12
C ASN A 37 -0.89 -14.36 14.97
N CYS A 38 -1.47 -14.00 13.82
CA CYS A 38 -1.92 -12.66 13.52
C CYS A 38 -2.97 -12.21 14.56
N PRO A 39 -2.79 -11.05 15.22
CA PRO A 39 -3.88 -10.44 15.99
C PRO A 39 -5.03 -10.08 15.05
N ASP A 40 -6.23 -9.86 15.61
CA ASP A 40 -7.36 -9.37 14.84
C ASP A 40 -7.11 -7.93 14.37
N LEU A 41 -6.71 -7.77 13.11
CA LEU A 41 -6.34 -6.47 12.54
C LEU A 41 -7.53 -5.52 12.33
N LYS A 42 -8.76 -5.98 12.59
CA LYS A 42 -9.94 -5.10 12.69
C LYS A 42 -9.97 -4.27 13.96
N GLN A 43 -9.20 -4.66 14.97
CA GLN A 43 -9.11 -3.92 16.24
C GLN A 43 -8.09 -2.77 16.13
N ALA A 44 -8.18 -1.84 17.08
CA ALA A 44 -7.13 -0.85 17.31
C ALA A 44 -5.79 -1.56 17.61
N PRO A 45 -4.65 -1.04 17.13
CA PRO A 45 -4.49 0.25 16.47
C PRO A 45 -4.78 0.22 14.94
N PHE A 46 -4.94 -0.95 14.32
CA PHE A 46 -4.91 -1.06 12.86
C PHE A 46 -6.24 -0.74 12.16
N ASN A 47 -7.37 -1.15 12.74
CA ASN A 47 -8.72 -0.88 12.21
C ASN A 47 -8.90 -1.23 10.71
N LEU A 48 -8.30 -2.35 10.26
CA LEU A 48 -8.39 -2.83 8.88
C LEU A 48 -9.76 -3.44 8.56
N ALA A 49 -10.07 -3.55 7.27
CA ALA A 49 -11.32 -4.18 6.81
C ALA A 49 -11.38 -5.70 7.10
N ALA A 50 -10.23 -6.36 7.25
CA ALA A 50 -10.12 -7.81 7.51
C ALA A 50 -9.34 -8.12 8.80
N SER A 51 -9.59 -9.29 9.38
CA SER A 51 -9.00 -9.74 10.65
C SER A 51 -7.56 -10.24 10.54
N GLY A 52 -7.05 -10.52 9.34
CA GLY A 52 -5.67 -10.92 9.16
C GLY A 52 -5.17 -10.84 7.72
N LEU A 53 -3.93 -11.31 7.55
CA LEU A 53 -3.18 -11.26 6.29
C LEU A 53 -3.01 -12.65 5.65
N SER A 54 -3.74 -13.67 6.11
CA SER A 54 -3.56 -15.07 5.68
C SER A 54 -4.59 -15.52 4.64
N GLY A 55 -4.33 -16.71 4.07
CA GLY A 55 -5.09 -17.28 2.97
C GLY A 55 -4.58 -16.80 1.61
N ASN A 56 -4.08 -17.73 0.80
CA ASN A 56 -3.62 -17.53 -0.59
C ASN A 56 -2.90 -16.18 -0.87
N PRO A 57 -1.78 -15.89 -0.19
CA PRO A 57 -1.11 -14.59 -0.25
C PRO A 57 -0.49 -14.30 -1.64
N ARG A 58 -0.77 -13.12 -2.18
CA ARG A 58 -0.39 -12.69 -3.54
C ARG A 58 -0.08 -11.19 -3.57
N ILE A 59 0.80 -10.76 -4.46
CA ILE A 59 1.08 -9.32 -4.72
C ILE A 59 0.73 -8.99 -6.16
N ALA A 60 0.34 -7.74 -6.42
CA ALA A 60 0.23 -7.20 -7.76
C ALA A 60 0.91 -5.82 -7.90
N ASP A 61 1.54 -5.61 -9.06
CA ASP A 61 2.08 -4.32 -9.51
C ASP A 61 1.32 -3.90 -10.77
N ILE A 62 0.46 -2.89 -10.63
CA ILE A 62 -0.48 -2.40 -11.63
C ILE A 62 0.03 -1.08 -12.20
N GLY A 63 0.06 -0.94 -13.53
CA GLY A 63 0.48 0.31 -14.17
C GLY A 63 1.94 0.62 -13.85
N GLY A 64 2.28 1.87 -13.57
CA GLY A 64 3.63 2.22 -13.10
C GLY A 64 3.89 3.73 -13.07
N GLN A 65 5.07 4.14 -12.61
CA GLN A 65 5.46 5.56 -12.58
C GLN A 65 5.43 6.22 -13.97
N GLN A 66 5.61 5.43 -15.02
CA GLN A 66 5.52 5.83 -16.42
C GLN A 66 4.09 6.23 -16.85
N ASN A 67 3.05 5.81 -16.12
CA ASN A 67 1.67 6.27 -16.35
C ASN A 67 1.42 7.67 -15.72
N LEU A 68 2.32 8.17 -14.87
CA LEU A 68 2.24 9.49 -14.25
C LEU A 68 3.20 10.49 -14.91
N PHE A 69 4.43 10.08 -15.19
CA PHE A 69 5.53 10.93 -15.63
C PHE A 69 6.12 10.44 -16.97
N PRO A 70 6.47 11.32 -17.94
CA PRO A 70 6.46 12.80 -17.86
C PRO A 70 5.11 13.45 -18.21
N GLN A 71 4.15 12.67 -18.73
CA GLN A 71 2.77 13.10 -18.93
C GLN A 71 1.83 11.99 -18.41
N PRO A 72 0.75 12.35 -17.68
CA PRO A 72 -0.13 11.35 -17.11
C PRO A 72 -1.02 10.69 -18.18
N ILE A 73 -1.04 9.36 -18.19
CA ILE A 73 -1.94 8.55 -19.02
C ILE A 73 -3.28 8.46 -18.29
N LEU A 74 -4.10 9.51 -18.45
CA LEU A 74 -5.37 9.67 -17.74
C LEU A 74 -6.44 8.61 -18.06
N ASP A 75 -6.20 7.69 -18.99
CA ASP A 75 -7.05 6.53 -19.27
C ASP A 75 -6.62 5.25 -18.54
N ALA A 76 -5.50 5.28 -17.81
CA ALA A 76 -5.07 4.23 -16.88
C ALA A 76 -5.96 4.24 -15.62
N LYS A 77 -7.22 3.79 -15.76
CA LYS A 77 -8.25 3.75 -14.71
C LYS A 77 -8.52 2.30 -14.32
N TYR A 78 -8.63 2.05 -13.03
CA TYR A 78 -8.78 0.71 -12.47
C TYR A 78 -9.82 0.69 -11.34
N SER A 79 -10.25 -0.52 -10.94
CA SER A 79 -11.03 -0.74 -9.71
C SER A 79 -10.40 -1.90 -8.94
N LEU A 80 -10.31 -1.77 -7.62
CA LEU A 80 -9.77 -2.78 -6.71
C LEU A 80 -10.49 -4.13 -6.86
N LEU A 81 -11.79 -4.14 -7.17
CA LEU A 81 -12.56 -5.39 -7.39
C LEU A 81 -12.18 -6.07 -8.71
N SER A 82 -12.08 -5.30 -9.79
CA SER A 82 -11.59 -5.82 -11.08
C SER A 82 -10.12 -6.23 -11.00
N LEU A 83 -9.30 -5.55 -10.20
CA LEU A 83 -7.92 -5.95 -9.94
C LEU A 83 -7.86 -7.24 -9.12
N ALA A 84 -8.71 -7.43 -8.11
CA ALA A 84 -8.83 -8.69 -7.39
C ALA A 84 -9.20 -9.87 -8.32
N GLN A 85 -10.10 -9.65 -9.29
CA GLN A 85 -10.40 -10.62 -10.36
C GLN A 85 -9.15 -10.95 -11.21
N ASN A 86 -8.39 -9.93 -11.64
CA ASN A 86 -7.15 -10.11 -12.41
C ASN A 86 -6.02 -10.76 -11.58
N MET A 87 -6.06 -10.64 -10.26
CA MET A 87 -5.19 -11.33 -9.29
C MET A 87 -5.65 -12.75 -8.96
N GLU A 88 -6.67 -13.27 -9.68
CA GLU A 88 -7.26 -14.60 -9.46
C GLU A 88 -7.71 -14.81 -7.98
N MET A 89 -8.27 -13.76 -7.37
CA MET A 89 -8.84 -13.84 -6.03
C MET A 89 -10.25 -14.44 -6.06
N SER A 90 -10.69 -14.99 -4.93
CA SER A 90 -12.05 -15.52 -4.80
C SER A 90 -13.06 -14.40 -4.62
N PRO A 91 -14.20 -14.38 -5.34
CA PRO A 91 -15.30 -13.47 -5.01
C PRO A 91 -16.06 -13.91 -3.74
N SER A 92 -15.82 -15.11 -3.20
CA SER A 92 -16.51 -15.58 -1.99
C SER A 92 -16.05 -14.88 -0.71
N ALA A 93 -14.76 -14.56 -0.62
CA ALA A 93 -14.14 -13.77 0.44
C ALA A 93 -12.75 -13.30 -0.04
N GLY A 94 -12.31 -12.16 0.45
CA GLY A 94 -10.95 -11.68 0.21
C GLY A 94 -10.68 -10.30 0.79
N PHE A 95 -9.40 -9.94 0.79
CA PHE A 95 -8.88 -8.70 1.34
C PHE A 95 -7.71 -8.18 0.50
N VAL A 96 -7.70 -6.89 0.18
CA VAL A 96 -6.56 -6.20 -0.43
C VAL A 96 -6.15 -4.96 0.36
N LEU A 97 -4.84 -4.75 0.44
CA LEU A 97 -4.23 -3.52 0.97
C LEU A 97 -3.06 -3.05 0.10
N GLY A 98 -2.57 -1.82 0.30
CA GLY A 98 -1.29 -1.40 -0.28
C GLY A 98 -1.14 0.10 -0.46
N ALA A 99 -0.69 0.52 -1.64
CA ALA A 99 -0.38 1.92 -1.95
C ALA A 99 -0.51 2.22 -3.45
N GLY A 100 -1.11 3.35 -3.82
CA GLY A 100 -1.24 3.77 -5.22
C GLY A 100 -1.95 5.11 -5.39
N ALA A 101 -2.19 5.52 -6.64
CA ALA A 101 -2.90 6.76 -6.91
C ALA A 101 -4.43 6.60 -6.84
N ALA A 102 -5.08 7.59 -6.23
CA ALA A 102 -6.52 7.68 -6.10
C ALA A 102 -7.21 7.95 -7.45
N PRO A 103 -8.52 7.66 -7.57
CA PRO A 103 -9.24 7.81 -8.83
C PRO A 103 -9.45 9.29 -9.17
N HIS A 104 -8.53 9.88 -9.93
CA HIS A 104 -8.66 11.27 -10.41
C HIS A 104 -9.93 11.50 -11.24
N GLN A 105 -10.50 10.44 -11.83
CA GLN A 105 -11.77 10.45 -12.53
C GLN A 105 -12.99 10.67 -11.61
N ASP A 106 -12.90 10.27 -10.33
CA ASP A 106 -13.96 10.45 -9.33
C ASP A 106 -13.74 11.75 -8.55
N LEU A 107 -12.47 12.09 -8.27
CA LEU A 107 -12.06 13.21 -7.41
C LEU A 107 -11.86 14.54 -8.17
N GLY A 108 -11.79 14.50 -9.50
CA GLY A 108 -11.40 15.64 -10.36
C GLY A 108 -9.90 15.96 -10.35
N ARG A 109 -9.16 15.46 -9.37
CA ARG A 109 -7.76 15.80 -9.10
C ARG A 109 -6.93 14.59 -8.67
N ASN A 110 -5.61 14.70 -8.76
CA ASN A 110 -4.69 13.70 -8.23
C ASN A 110 -4.70 13.73 -6.69
N ALA A 111 -4.59 12.54 -6.11
CA ALA A 111 -4.52 12.26 -4.69
C ALA A 111 -3.87 10.88 -4.49
N GLU A 112 -3.36 10.60 -3.28
CA GLU A 112 -2.88 9.27 -2.90
C GLU A 112 -4.04 8.39 -2.41
N LEU A 113 -3.92 7.08 -2.59
CA LEU A 113 -4.85 6.07 -2.09
C LEU A 113 -4.09 5.06 -1.22
N ALA A 114 -4.57 4.83 -0.01
CA ALA A 114 -4.21 3.69 0.83
C ALA A 114 -5.36 2.67 0.76
N PRO A 115 -5.30 1.66 -0.13
CA PRO A 115 -6.34 0.64 -0.26
C PRO A 115 -6.41 -0.21 1.01
N ASN A 116 -7.62 -0.46 1.48
CA ASN A 116 -7.93 -1.29 2.63
C ASN A 116 -9.36 -1.80 2.45
N LEU A 117 -9.52 -2.84 1.62
CA LEU A 117 -10.80 -3.29 1.08
C LEU A 117 -10.96 -4.79 1.32
N ALA A 118 -11.99 -5.16 2.08
CA ALA A 118 -12.42 -6.55 2.23
C ALA A 118 -13.77 -6.78 1.55
N TRP A 119 -14.03 -8.02 1.16
CA TRP A 119 -15.33 -8.47 0.65
C TRP A 119 -15.66 -9.87 1.12
N ARG A 120 -16.94 -10.18 1.07
CA ARG A 120 -17.50 -11.53 1.23
C ARG A 120 -18.75 -11.67 0.37
N LYS A 121 -19.10 -12.89 -0.04
CA LYS A 121 -20.39 -13.14 -0.72
C LYS A 121 -21.58 -12.70 0.13
N ALA A 122 -22.56 -12.05 -0.51
CA ALA A 122 -23.82 -11.67 0.11
C ALA A 122 -24.81 -12.86 0.19
N GLY A 123 -24.69 -13.84 -0.71
CA GLY A 123 -25.58 -15.00 -0.79
C GLY A 123 -24.90 -16.27 -1.30
N ASN A 124 -25.63 -17.05 -2.10
CA ASN A 124 -25.17 -18.35 -2.61
C ASN A 124 -24.22 -18.24 -3.81
N SER A 125 -24.27 -17.13 -4.55
CA SER A 125 -23.40 -16.77 -5.67
C SER A 125 -22.67 -15.46 -5.37
N SER A 126 -21.51 -15.26 -6.00
CA SER A 126 -20.68 -14.06 -5.87
C SER A 126 -19.84 -13.87 -7.13
N SER A 127 -19.79 -12.66 -7.67
CA SER A 127 -18.94 -12.27 -8.80
C SER A 127 -18.41 -10.84 -8.61
N PHE A 128 -17.20 -10.56 -9.08
CA PHE A 128 -16.69 -9.18 -9.15
C PHE A 128 -17.37 -8.33 -10.24
N GLU A 129 -18.06 -8.99 -11.19
CA GLU A 129 -18.85 -8.35 -12.25
C GLU A 129 -20.27 -7.98 -11.78
N ASP A 130 -20.68 -8.47 -10.60
CA ASP A 130 -21.97 -8.18 -9.96
C ASP A 130 -21.72 -7.70 -8.51
N PRO A 131 -21.43 -6.40 -8.29
CA PRO A 131 -21.10 -5.88 -6.97
C PRO A 131 -22.19 -6.09 -5.92
N ASP A 132 -23.47 -6.16 -6.31
CA ASP A 132 -24.59 -6.41 -5.39
C ASP A 132 -24.56 -7.85 -4.82
N SER A 133 -23.82 -8.77 -5.46
CA SER A 133 -23.54 -10.11 -4.93
C SER A 133 -22.48 -10.14 -3.81
N LEU A 134 -21.84 -9.00 -3.51
CA LEU A 134 -20.77 -8.85 -2.53
C LEU A 134 -21.20 -7.92 -1.37
N VAL A 135 -20.86 -8.30 -0.14
CA VAL A 135 -20.80 -7.36 0.97
C VAL A 135 -19.39 -6.80 1.02
N ILE A 136 -19.27 -5.50 0.72
CA ILE A 136 -18.01 -4.77 0.67
C ILE A 136 -17.78 -4.01 1.99
N GLU A 137 -16.56 -4.12 2.53
CA GLU A 137 -16.06 -3.30 3.63
C GLU A 137 -14.88 -2.48 3.12
N ASN A 138 -15.16 -1.23 2.74
CA ASN A 138 -14.17 -0.30 2.17
C ASN A 138 -13.66 0.66 3.24
N SER A 139 -12.56 0.30 3.89
CA SER A 139 -11.83 1.15 4.84
C SER A 139 -10.65 1.87 4.18
N SER A 140 -10.61 1.93 2.84
CA SER A 140 -9.56 2.62 2.08
C SER A 140 -9.57 4.12 2.34
N ARG A 141 -8.40 4.75 2.31
CA ARG A 141 -8.22 6.19 2.52
C ARG A 141 -7.73 6.91 1.27
N VAL A 142 -8.38 8.02 0.92
CA VAL A 142 -7.89 8.99 -0.06
C VAL A 142 -7.16 10.11 0.69
N ILE A 143 -5.99 10.52 0.20
CA ILE A 143 -5.20 11.60 0.79
C ILE A 143 -4.87 12.64 -0.28
N LYS A 144 -5.31 13.87 -0.06
CA LYS A 144 -5.15 15.02 -0.96
C LYS A 144 -4.62 16.21 -0.18
N VAL A 145 -4.02 17.21 -0.85
CA VAL A 145 -3.84 18.53 -0.22
C VAL A 145 -5.06 19.43 -0.44
N ASP A 146 -5.40 20.27 0.53
CA ASP A 146 -6.39 21.34 0.35
C ASP A 146 -5.81 22.52 -0.46
N GLU A 147 -6.53 23.65 -0.49
CA GLU A 147 -6.06 24.89 -1.14
C GLU A 147 -4.94 25.60 -0.37
N SER A 148 -4.89 25.38 0.95
CA SER A 148 -3.82 25.83 1.87
C SER A 148 -2.53 25.03 1.70
N ARG A 149 -2.57 23.94 0.91
CA ARG A 149 -1.57 22.87 0.77
C ARG A 149 -1.47 21.93 1.96
N GLU A 150 -2.39 21.97 2.92
CA GLU A 150 -2.41 21.05 4.06
C GLU A 150 -2.99 19.68 3.66
N PRO A 151 -2.45 18.57 4.19
CA PRO A 151 -2.96 17.23 3.91
C PRO A 151 -4.35 17.06 4.51
N VAL A 152 -5.22 16.36 3.78
CA VAL A 152 -6.57 15.96 4.19
C VAL A 152 -6.73 14.48 3.83
N CYS A 153 -7.15 13.68 4.81
CA CYS A 153 -7.46 12.27 4.65
C CYS A 153 -8.99 12.11 4.60
N GLU A 154 -9.51 11.15 3.83
CA GLU A 154 -10.94 10.85 3.83
C GLU A 154 -11.17 9.38 3.47
N HIS A 155 -12.32 8.82 3.85
CA HIS A 155 -12.72 7.50 3.35
C HIS A 155 -12.96 7.53 1.83
N ALA A 156 -12.44 6.53 1.12
CA ALA A 156 -12.70 6.37 -0.30
C ALA A 156 -14.18 6.01 -0.53
N SER A 157 -14.90 6.82 -1.31
CA SER A 157 -16.31 6.60 -1.64
C SER A 157 -16.53 5.50 -2.69
N THR A 158 -15.48 5.10 -3.41
CA THR A 158 -15.51 4.06 -4.45
C THR A 158 -14.39 3.05 -4.24
N THR A 159 -14.41 1.96 -5.00
CA THR A 159 -13.30 1.01 -5.11
C THR A 159 -12.35 1.38 -6.26
N ASN A 160 -12.48 2.56 -6.86
CA ASN A 160 -11.69 2.95 -8.02
C ASN A 160 -10.28 3.39 -7.63
N CYS A 161 -9.35 3.28 -8.57
CA CYS A 161 -7.99 3.80 -8.51
C CYS A 161 -7.51 4.19 -9.92
N ALA A 162 -6.31 4.74 -10.04
CA ALA A 162 -5.76 5.17 -11.32
C ALA A 162 -4.22 5.07 -11.37
N LEU A 163 -3.66 5.27 -12.57
CA LEU A 163 -2.24 5.43 -12.91
C LEU A 163 -1.32 4.27 -12.50
N MET A 164 -1.09 4.08 -11.20
CA MET A 164 -0.29 2.99 -10.66
C MET A 164 -0.78 2.60 -9.27
N ILE A 165 -0.72 1.32 -8.94
CA ILE A 165 -1.07 0.80 -7.63
C ILE A 165 -0.34 -0.51 -7.36
N ASN A 166 0.17 -0.67 -6.13
CA ASN A 166 0.79 -1.87 -5.63
C ASN A 166 -0.11 -2.46 -4.55
N LEU A 167 -0.52 -3.71 -4.75
CA LEU A 167 -1.49 -4.40 -3.88
C LEU A 167 -0.87 -5.66 -3.28
N TYR A 168 -1.09 -5.85 -1.99
CA TYR A 168 -1.10 -7.17 -1.36
C TYR A 168 -2.54 -7.68 -1.34
N GLY A 169 -2.75 -8.96 -1.65
CA GLY A 169 -4.04 -9.62 -1.59
C GLY A 169 -3.97 -10.95 -0.85
N SER A 170 -4.99 -11.25 -0.06
CA SER A 170 -5.16 -12.51 0.68
C SER A 170 -6.65 -12.84 0.82
N ASP A 171 -6.97 -13.98 1.42
CA ASP A 171 -8.38 -14.31 1.74
C ASP A 171 -8.89 -13.51 2.95
N GLY A 172 -7.99 -12.90 3.74
CA GLY A 172 -8.29 -12.02 4.88
C GLY A 172 -8.32 -12.75 6.23
N ASP A 173 -7.91 -14.02 6.23
CA ASP A 173 -7.93 -14.90 7.39
C ASP A 173 -6.83 -14.54 8.41
N THR A 174 -7.04 -14.93 9.67
CA THR A 174 -5.93 -15.05 10.63
C THR A 174 -5.05 -16.26 10.31
N GLY A 175 -3.82 -16.26 10.81
CA GLY A 175 -2.83 -17.29 10.56
C GLY A 175 -1.45 -16.84 11.01
N LEU A 176 -0.40 -17.59 10.65
CA LEU A 176 0.98 -17.22 11.00
C LEU A 176 1.47 -16.05 10.13
N VAL A 177 2.04 -15.05 10.80
CA VAL A 177 2.61 -13.84 10.20
C VAL A 177 3.94 -13.49 10.87
N LEU A 178 4.76 -12.71 10.17
CA LEU A 178 5.94 -12.05 10.74
C LEU A 178 5.48 -10.85 11.57
N LYS A 179 5.68 -10.89 12.90
CA LYS A 179 5.68 -9.67 13.72
C LYS A 179 7.09 -9.09 13.72
N ILE A 180 7.21 -7.82 13.35
CA ILE A 180 8.44 -7.04 13.43
C ILE A 180 8.25 -5.95 14.48
N ASN A 181 9.26 -5.77 15.34
CA ASN A 181 9.40 -4.56 16.16
C ASN A 181 10.79 -3.97 15.89
N ALA A 182 10.89 -2.66 15.71
CA ALA A 182 12.17 -1.98 15.55
C ALA A 182 12.12 -0.59 16.19
N LYS A 183 13.10 -0.25 17.02
CA LYS A 183 13.15 1.02 17.76
C LYS A 183 14.54 1.64 17.73
N ALA A 184 14.57 2.97 17.73
CA ALA A 184 15.78 3.80 17.80
C ALA A 184 16.76 3.50 16.66
N ARG A 185 16.46 4.08 15.49
CA ARG A 185 17.30 3.99 14.30
C ARG A 185 18.70 4.56 14.59
N MET A 186 19.73 3.79 14.25
CA MET A 186 21.15 4.17 14.35
C MET A 186 21.77 4.54 12.99
N GLY A 187 21.20 4.04 11.89
CA GLY A 187 21.70 4.30 10.54
C GLY A 187 21.16 5.61 9.95
N GLY A 188 22.03 6.40 9.33
CA GLY A 188 21.71 7.72 8.73
C GLY A 188 20.83 7.72 7.47
N ARG A 189 19.93 6.74 7.32
CA ARG A 189 18.83 6.77 6.34
C ARG A 189 17.56 7.20 7.06
N THR A 190 17.45 8.51 7.22
CA THR A 190 16.42 9.28 7.95
C THR A 190 15.75 10.32 7.03
N LEU A 191 15.02 11.26 7.67
CA LEU A 191 14.11 12.28 7.18
C LEU A 191 12.68 11.71 7.16
N LEU A 192 11.60 12.50 7.29
CA LEU A 192 10.21 12.03 7.35
C LEU A 192 9.37 12.88 6.44
N ILE A 193 8.88 12.27 5.37
CA ILE A 193 7.90 12.89 4.51
C ILE A 193 6.84 11.85 4.18
N LEU A 194 5.60 12.28 4.33
CA LEU A 194 4.41 11.60 3.86
C LEU A 194 3.76 12.51 2.79
N TYR A 195 3.70 12.06 1.53
CA TYR A 195 3.27 12.91 0.40
C TYR A 195 1.76 13.05 0.32
N ALA A 196 1.29 14.26 0.00
CA ALA A 196 -0.03 14.47 -0.57
C ALA A 196 0.12 15.29 -1.88
N THR A 197 -0.61 14.91 -2.93
CA THR A 197 -0.36 15.43 -4.30
C THR A 197 -1.15 16.70 -4.64
N VAL A 198 -0.50 17.62 -5.35
CA VAL A 198 -0.97 19.00 -5.56
C VAL A 198 -1.74 19.19 -6.87
N TYR A 199 -2.90 19.83 -6.73
CA TYR A 199 -3.62 20.71 -7.66
C TYR A 199 -3.37 20.62 -9.19
N GLU A 200 -4.18 19.78 -9.85
CA GLU A 200 -5.01 20.03 -11.05
C GLU A 200 -4.47 20.69 -12.36
N LYS A 201 -3.36 21.43 -12.38
CA LYS A 201 -2.84 21.98 -13.66
C LYS A 201 -2.00 20.94 -14.37
N ARG A 202 -2.46 20.57 -15.58
CA ARG A 202 -1.71 19.79 -16.61
C ARG A 202 -0.30 20.36 -16.80
N MET A 203 0.64 19.84 -16.04
CA MET A 203 2.07 20.09 -16.20
C MET A 203 2.64 18.91 -16.99
N VAL A 204 3.30 19.20 -18.10
CA VAL A 204 4.28 18.28 -18.66
C VAL A 204 5.51 18.45 -17.80
N MET A 205 5.83 17.48 -16.94
CA MET A 205 7.03 17.58 -16.11
C MET A 205 8.26 17.35 -17.00
N THR A 206 9.17 18.31 -17.07
CA THR A 206 10.35 18.22 -17.94
C THR A 206 11.40 17.26 -17.40
N ASP A 207 11.48 17.14 -16.07
CA ASP A 207 12.41 16.25 -15.37
C ASP A 207 11.87 15.85 -13.98
N ARG A 208 12.54 14.87 -13.36
CA ARG A 208 12.18 14.35 -12.04
C ARG A 208 12.37 15.37 -10.91
N ALA A 209 13.31 16.29 -11.04
CA ALA A 209 13.56 17.30 -10.02
C ALA A 209 12.49 18.41 -10.05
N GLN A 210 11.82 18.63 -11.19
CA GLN A 210 10.62 19.45 -11.27
C GLN A 210 9.43 18.77 -10.55
N LEU A 211 9.21 17.48 -10.79
CA LEU A 211 8.21 16.68 -10.07
C LEU A 211 8.41 16.80 -8.54
N GLU A 212 9.66 16.63 -8.09
CA GLU A 212 10.04 16.72 -6.67
C GLU A 212 9.96 18.13 -6.07
N ARG A 213 10.17 19.22 -6.82
CA ARG A 213 10.11 20.58 -6.24
C ARG A 213 8.77 21.28 -6.36
N GLU A 214 8.01 21.00 -7.42
CA GLU A 214 6.88 21.84 -7.85
C GLU A 214 5.53 21.11 -7.80
N TRP A 215 5.53 19.77 -7.86
CA TRP A 215 4.31 18.98 -7.97
C TRP A 215 3.99 18.15 -6.72
N LEU A 216 5.02 17.66 -6.04
CA LEU A 216 4.91 16.93 -4.78
C LEU A 216 4.89 17.91 -3.59
N SER A 217 3.97 17.72 -2.64
CA SER A 217 4.01 18.39 -1.33
C SER A 217 4.50 17.42 -0.26
N TYR A 218 5.36 17.94 0.62
CA TYR A 218 6.12 17.18 1.61
C TYR A 218 5.71 17.65 3.01
N HIS A 219 5.19 16.74 3.84
CA HIS A 219 4.68 17.05 5.18
C HIS A 219 5.25 16.08 6.23
N VAL A 220 5.43 16.60 7.44
CA VAL A 220 5.86 15.86 8.64
C VAL A 220 4.64 15.46 9.45
N PHE A 221 4.65 14.26 10.02
CA PHE A 221 3.51 13.69 10.73
C PHE A 221 3.94 12.98 12.00
N ASP A 222 3.37 13.41 13.12
CA ASP A 222 3.61 12.81 14.41
C ASP A 222 2.97 11.41 14.49
N ALA A 223 3.58 10.51 15.26
CA ALA A 223 2.98 9.22 15.58
C ALA A 223 1.72 9.41 16.46
N PRO A 224 0.71 8.51 16.39
CA PRO A 224 0.72 7.24 15.67
C PRO A 224 0.09 7.32 14.26
N VAL A 225 0.62 6.52 13.34
CA VAL A 225 0.07 6.30 11.99
C VAL A 225 0.02 4.81 11.66
N VAL A 226 -1.00 4.38 10.93
CA VAL A 226 -1.07 3.05 10.31
C VAL A 226 -0.49 3.13 8.90
N CYS A 227 0.38 2.20 8.54
CA CYS A 227 1.06 2.15 7.26
C CYS A 227 0.78 0.83 6.52
N LEU A 228 0.34 0.93 5.27
CA LEU A 228 0.04 -0.19 4.38
C LEU A 228 1.16 -0.30 3.35
N SER A 229 1.89 -1.41 3.37
CA SER A 229 3.15 -1.56 2.62
C SER A 229 3.14 -2.78 1.70
N VAL A 230 3.67 -2.60 0.49
CA VAL A 230 3.99 -3.66 -0.46
C VAL A 230 5.47 -3.57 -0.80
N MET A 231 6.19 -4.69 -0.69
CA MET A 231 7.65 -4.74 -0.85
C MET A 231 8.07 -5.99 -1.61
N HIS A 232 9.16 -5.87 -2.38
CA HIS A 232 9.81 -6.95 -3.11
C HIS A 232 11.28 -7.03 -2.69
N SER A 233 11.82 -8.25 -2.55
CA SER A 233 13.25 -8.44 -2.24
C SER A 233 14.16 -8.29 -3.48
N ALA A 234 13.64 -8.60 -4.67
CA ALA A 234 14.32 -8.46 -5.96
C ALA A 234 13.32 -8.43 -7.13
N ASP A 235 13.75 -7.90 -8.27
CA ASP A 235 13.08 -8.04 -9.58
C ASP A 235 13.99 -8.81 -10.56
N PRO A 236 14.16 -10.14 -10.39
CA PRO A 236 15.10 -10.93 -11.19
C PRO A 236 14.64 -11.13 -12.66
N GLU A 237 13.37 -10.92 -12.95
CA GLU A 237 12.78 -11.05 -14.29
C GLU A 237 12.70 -9.72 -15.04
N GLY A 238 13.09 -8.60 -14.41
CA GLY A 238 13.02 -7.27 -15.01
C GLY A 238 11.59 -6.83 -15.35
N LEU A 239 10.64 -7.13 -14.47
CA LEU A 239 9.21 -6.77 -14.61
C LEU A 239 8.97 -5.26 -14.44
N GLY A 240 9.97 -4.52 -13.96
CA GLY A 240 9.86 -3.10 -13.64
C GLY A 240 9.02 -2.88 -12.40
N LEU A 241 9.24 -3.69 -11.36
CA LEU A 241 8.48 -3.65 -10.11
C LEU A 241 8.80 -2.39 -9.31
N ARG A 242 7.78 -1.82 -8.67
CA ARG A 242 7.96 -0.84 -7.60
C ARG A 242 8.43 -1.58 -6.33
N MET A 243 9.75 -1.65 -6.15
CA MET A 243 10.40 -2.44 -5.10
C MET A 243 9.84 -2.20 -3.69
N GLU A 244 9.52 -0.96 -3.35
CA GLU A 244 8.93 -0.55 -2.07
C GLU A 244 7.84 0.51 -2.33
N HIS A 245 6.67 0.30 -1.76
CA HIS A 245 5.53 1.24 -1.81
C HIS A 245 4.72 1.17 -0.52
N THR A 246 4.70 2.26 0.26
CA THR A 246 3.99 2.35 1.54
C THR A 246 3.17 3.62 1.61
N HIS A 247 1.88 3.53 1.87
CA HIS A 247 1.02 4.68 2.18
C HIS A 247 0.54 4.58 3.63
N CYS A 248 0.45 5.71 4.34
CA CYS A 248 0.03 5.76 5.74
C CYS A 248 -1.12 6.75 5.98
N PHE A 249 -1.81 6.59 7.11
CA PHE A 249 -2.85 7.49 7.60
C PHE A 249 -2.86 7.52 9.13
N GLU A 250 -3.36 8.62 9.70
CA GLU A 250 -3.57 8.79 11.14
C GLU A 250 -4.54 7.74 11.70
N ILE A 251 -4.29 7.27 12.93
CA ILE A 251 -5.13 6.25 13.58
C ILE A 251 -6.44 6.87 14.09
N ASP A 252 -6.31 7.96 14.84
CA ASP A 252 -7.41 8.64 15.52
C ASP A 252 -7.83 9.92 14.77
N GLY A 253 -8.21 9.76 13.50
CA GLY A 253 -8.87 10.82 12.74
C GLY A 253 -8.64 10.79 11.24
N ASP A 254 -9.43 11.62 10.55
CA ASP A 254 -9.42 11.79 9.09
C ASP A 254 -8.59 13.02 8.68
N ARG A 255 -7.56 13.40 9.45
CA ARG A 255 -6.85 14.67 9.20
C ARG A 255 -5.60 14.51 8.36
N LYS A 256 -4.95 13.35 8.42
CA LYS A 256 -3.54 13.21 8.08
C LYS A 256 -3.21 11.86 7.43
N GLY A 257 -2.32 11.85 6.43
CA GLY A 257 -1.95 10.66 5.68
C GLY A 257 -1.09 10.96 4.44
N GLY A 258 -0.79 9.94 3.62
CA GLY A 258 -0.07 10.09 2.34
C GLY A 258 0.88 8.93 1.97
N HIS A 259 1.85 9.18 1.09
CA HIS A 259 2.90 8.20 0.71
C HIS A 259 4.13 8.29 1.61
N TYR A 260 4.52 7.23 2.31
CA TYR A 260 5.65 7.23 3.23
C TYR A 260 7.00 7.17 2.52
N HIS A 261 8.00 7.86 3.07
CA HIS A 261 9.36 7.87 2.53
C HIS A 261 10.44 7.40 3.53
N TYR A 262 10.33 7.76 4.83
CA TYR A 262 11.34 7.54 5.90
C TYR A 262 10.87 8.14 7.26
N ASP A 263 11.66 8.03 8.34
CA ASP A 263 11.50 8.74 9.65
C ASP A 263 12.57 9.83 9.94
N ILE A 264 12.17 10.94 10.59
CA ILE A 264 13.07 11.94 11.22
C ILE A 264 13.30 11.59 12.70
N PRO A 265 14.44 12.00 13.27
CA PRO A 265 14.54 12.27 14.70
C PRO A 265 13.70 13.49 15.08
N ASP A 266 12.94 13.41 16.19
CA ASP A 266 12.34 14.58 16.85
C ASP A 266 12.91 14.71 18.27
N GLY A 267 13.81 15.68 18.47
CA GLY A 267 14.52 15.86 19.73
C GLY A 267 15.24 14.60 20.22
N ASP A 268 14.86 14.14 21.42
CA ASP A 268 15.33 12.90 22.04
C ASP A 268 14.38 11.70 21.81
N GLU A 269 13.29 11.86 21.06
CA GLU A 269 12.32 10.80 20.81
C GLU A 269 12.85 9.76 19.81
N GLU A 270 12.83 8.49 20.22
CA GLU A 270 13.28 7.35 19.42
C GLU A 270 12.10 6.78 18.60
N VAL A 271 12.19 6.82 17.26
CA VAL A 271 11.22 6.16 16.36
C VAL A 271 10.98 4.71 16.77
N GLU A 272 9.72 4.28 16.72
CA GLU A 272 9.30 2.90 17.03
C GLU A 272 8.32 2.39 15.97
N TYR A 273 8.58 1.17 15.50
CA TYR A 273 7.77 0.45 14.52
C TYR A 273 7.27 -0.86 15.13
N GLU A 274 5.96 -1.09 15.06
CA GLU A 274 5.36 -2.42 15.15
C GLU A 274 4.68 -2.73 13.80
N ALA A 275 4.97 -3.90 13.22
CA ALA A 275 4.41 -4.28 11.92
C ALA A 275 4.11 -5.78 11.85
N TYR A 276 3.07 -6.12 11.08
CA TYR A 276 2.69 -7.50 10.76
C TYR A 276 2.78 -7.70 9.24
N PHE A 277 3.55 -8.69 8.81
CA PHE A 277 3.78 -9.01 7.40
C PHE A 277 3.49 -10.47 7.10
N ASN A 278 3.03 -10.72 5.88
CA ASN A 278 2.95 -12.06 5.28
C ASN A 278 3.61 -12.04 3.90
N VAL A 279 3.85 -13.20 3.33
CA VAL A 279 4.70 -13.35 2.15
C VAL A 279 3.94 -14.00 1.00
N ALA A 280 3.94 -13.34 -0.15
CA ALA A 280 3.25 -13.80 -1.34
C ALA A 280 4.03 -14.89 -2.10
N SER A 281 3.34 -15.94 -2.52
CA SER A 281 3.86 -17.01 -3.40
C SER A 281 3.63 -16.71 -4.89
N VAL A 282 3.08 -15.55 -5.23
CA VAL A 282 2.86 -15.11 -6.61
C VAL A 282 2.85 -13.59 -6.73
N VAL A 283 3.43 -13.09 -7.82
CA VAL A 283 3.36 -11.69 -8.25
C VAL A 283 2.59 -11.60 -9.57
N TYR A 284 1.55 -10.78 -9.61
CA TYR A 284 0.85 -10.40 -10.83
C TYR A 284 1.40 -9.06 -11.34
N ARG A 285 1.93 -9.03 -12.56
CA ARG A 285 2.26 -7.78 -13.24
C ARG A 285 1.10 -7.45 -14.18
N ILE A 286 0.45 -6.33 -13.93
CA ILE A 286 -0.80 -5.94 -14.58
C ILE A 286 -0.58 -4.60 -15.29
N ASP A 287 -0.94 -4.53 -16.57
CA ASP A 287 -0.93 -3.29 -17.37
C ASP A 287 0.42 -2.56 -17.37
N ARG A 288 1.51 -3.34 -17.54
CA ARG A 288 2.89 -2.82 -17.54
C ARG A 288 3.05 -1.72 -18.62
N PRO A 289 3.51 -0.50 -18.26
CA PRO A 289 3.74 0.54 -19.23
C PRO A 289 4.92 0.21 -20.16
N GLY A 290 4.79 0.57 -21.44
CA GLY A 290 5.87 0.45 -22.43
C GLY A 290 6.10 -0.96 -22.99
N THR A 291 5.14 -1.88 -22.83
CA THR A 291 5.07 -3.18 -23.54
C THR A 291 4.18 -3.10 -24.77
#